data_AF-X0QUM1-F1
#
_entry.id   AF-X0QUM1-F1
#
_cell.length_a   1.000
_cell.length_b   1.000
_cell.length_c   1.000
_cell.angle_alpha   90.00
_cell.angle_beta   90.00
_cell.angle_gamma   90.00
#
_symmetry.space_group_name_H-M   'P 1'
#
loop_
_entity.id
_entity.type
_entity.pdbx_description
1 polymer ?
#
loop_
_entity_poly.entity_id
_entity_poly.type
_entity_poly.pdbx_seq_one_letter_code
_entity_poly.pdbx_strand_id
1 'polypeptide(L)'
;MSKYLNNTLSKISADKLASHTPSAPAPSHLPDSMISSVSLLPENKRLILFTRHSLRERSDGNGFASYQLPLTPKGRILAKSWGRWLSGHLPYSLDVDSISSPIGRCIDTAQLMQEGAGLRRDITHQSLLVEPGSLVTEPEIANPVFKEIGVLNFINRFLQGNLEGTKNTYQGGLDILSLFYQNQPQHGHLMLAVSHDTLLSAFLAVMFDVVEIDWNDWPKMMEGVFLWFDDKLSSERAFYLAGSGIYRPISSLLDGYRAAGYHPSKLLLPPEVQWN
;
A
#
# COMPACT_ATOMS: atom_id res chain seq x y z
N MET A 1 -13.05 -5.17 20.19
CA MET A 1 -14.31 -4.48 20.54
C MET A 1 -15.44 -5.00 19.66
N SER A 2 -16.13 -6.07 20.09
CA SER A 2 -16.91 -6.95 19.19
C SER A 2 -18.41 -7.05 19.54
N LYS A 3 -19.14 -5.96 19.79
CA LYS A 3 -20.58 -6.10 20.14
C LYS A 3 -21.60 -5.15 19.53
N TYR A 4 -21.24 -4.26 18.61
CA TYR A 4 -22.24 -3.37 18.00
C TYR A 4 -21.99 -3.13 16.51
N LEU A 5 -22.13 -4.16 15.67
CA LEU A 5 -22.33 -3.97 14.22
C LEU A 5 -22.88 -5.21 13.48
N ASN A 6 -23.65 -6.09 14.13
CA ASN A 6 -24.09 -7.35 13.50
C ASN A 6 -25.61 -7.44 13.46
N ASN A 7 -26.22 -7.17 12.29
CA ASN A 7 -27.25 -8.08 11.74
C ASN A 7 -27.83 -7.70 10.38
N THR A 8 -27.69 -6.46 9.90
CA THR A 8 -28.40 -6.04 8.67
C THR A 8 -27.49 -5.93 7.44
N LEU A 9 -26.21 -5.60 7.63
CA LEU A 9 -25.21 -5.53 6.55
C LEU A 9 -24.68 -6.91 6.12
N SER A 10 -24.74 -7.92 7.01
CA SER A 10 -24.15 -9.24 6.79
C SER A 10 -24.96 -10.15 5.86
N LYS A 11 -26.28 -9.96 5.75
CA LYS A 11 -27.13 -10.80 4.88
C LYS A 11 -27.06 -10.38 3.41
N ILE A 12 -26.98 -9.08 3.14
CA ILE A 12 -26.97 -8.55 1.77
C ILE A 12 -25.62 -8.83 1.08
N SER A 13 -24.50 -8.86 1.82
CA SER A 13 -23.19 -9.21 1.26
C SER A 13 -23.01 -10.72 1.03
N ALA A 14 -23.61 -11.57 1.89
CA ALA A 14 -23.52 -13.02 1.79
C ALA A 14 -24.26 -13.59 0.56
N ASP A 15 -25.46 -13.06 0.27
CA ASP A 15 -26.28 -13.55 -0.86
C ASP A 15 -25.75 -13.09 -2.24
N LYS A 16 -24.94 -12.02 -2.31
CA LYS A 16 -24.35 -11.52 -3.57
C LYS A 16 -22.97 -12.08 -3.88
N LEU A 17 -22.18 -12.47 -2.87
CA LEU A 17 -20.99 -13.30 -3.08
C LEU A 17 -21.34 -14.61 -3.80
N ALA A 18 -22.56 -15.11 -3.63
CA ALA A 18 -23.06 -16.31 -4.29
C ALA A 18 -23.29 -16.15 -5.81
N SER A 19 -23.28 -14.92 -6.34
CA SER A 19 -23.45 -14.65 -7.78
C SER A 19 -22.14 -14.57 -8.57
N HIS A 20 -20.99 -14.67 -7.89
CA HIS A 20 -19.68 -14.83 -8.49
C HIS A 20 -19.14 -16.18 -8.08
N THR A 21 -19.29 -17.19 -8.94
CA THR A 21 -18.77 -18.52 -8.67
C THR A 21 -17.24 -18.44 -8.53
N PRO A 22 -16.66 -18.66 -7.34
CA PRO A 22 -15.23 -18.51 -7.13
C PRO A 22 -14.49 -19.54 -7.99
N SER A 23 -13.78 -19.08 -9.02
CA SER A 23 -13.15 -19.95 -10.03
C SER A 23 -11.76 -20.46 -9.63
N ALA A 24 -11.19 -19.96 -8.53
CA ALA A 24 -9.84 -20.30 -8.08
C ALA A 24 -9.73 -20.33 -6.54
N PRO A 25 -9.00 -21.30 -5.96
CA PRO A 25 -8.71 -21.29 -4.53
C PRO A 25 -7.84 -20.10 -4.14
N ALA A 26 -7.90 -19.69 -2.87
CA ALA A 26 -7.01 -18.67 -2.31
C ALA A 26 -5.54 -19.08 -2.55
N PRO A 27 -4.65 -18.15 -2.97
CA PRO A 27 -3.26 -18.48 -3.23
C PRO A 27 -2.55 -18.99 -1.98
N SER A 28 -1.83 -20.11 -2.10
CA SER A 28 -0.94 -20.55 -1.05
C SER A 28 0.17 -19.52 -0.80
N HIS A 29 0.55 -19.30 0.46
CA HIS A 29 1.51 -18.28 0.91
C HIS A 29 1.05 -16.82 0.91
N LEU A 30 -0.17 -16.52 0.47
CA LEU A 30 -0.77 -15.21 0.73
C LEU A 30 -1.17 -15.13 2.21
N PRO A 31 -0.91 -14.02 2.92
CA PRO A 31 -1.38 -13.84 4.28
C PRO A 31 -2.92 -13.91 4.40
N ASP A 32 -3.43 -14.60 5.41
CA ASP A 32 -4.88 -14.72 5.67
C ASP A 32 -5.55 -13.35 5.90
N SER A 33 -4.78 -12.37 6.37
CA SER A 33 -5.18 -10.96 6.50
C SER A 33 -5.66 -10.37 5.17
N MET A 34 -5.02 -10.72 4.05
CA MET A 34 -5.39 -10.21 2.72
C MET A 34 -6.76 -10.75 2.26
N ILE A 35 -6.98 -12.05 2.47
CA ILE A 35 -8.28 -12.69 2.16
C ILE A 35 -9.37 -12.13 3.07
N SER A 36 -9.07 -11.96 4.37
CA SER A 36 -10.04 -11.42 5.33
C SER A 36 -10.42 -9.97 5.00
N SER A 37 -9.45 -9.16 4.58
CA SER A 37 -9.65 -7.74 4.25
C SER A 37 -10.59 -7.53 3.05
N VAL A 38 -10.62 -8.47 2.11
CA VAL A 38 -11.52 -8.42 0.95
C VAL A 38 -12.99 -8.38 1.37
N SER A 39 -13.36 -9.07 2.45
CA SER A 39 -14.74 -9.06 2.98
C SER A 39 -15.17 -7.70 3.56
N LEU A 40 -14.22 -6.79 3.78
CA LEU A 40 -14.45 -5.45 4.33
C LEU A 40 -14.55 -4.38 3.24
N LEU A 41 -14.34 -4.74 1.97
CA LEU A 41 -14.31 -3.77 0.89
C LEU A 41 -15.71 -3.22 0.61
N PRO A 42 -15.86 -1.89 0.47
CA PRO A 42 -17.12 -1.30 0.05
C PRO A 42 -17.43 -1.70 -1.40
N GLU A 43 -18.67 -1.48 -1.85
CA GLU A 43 -19.01 -1.56 -3.27
C GLU A 43 -18.77 -0.21 -3.96
N ASN A 44 -18.47 -0.25 -5.26
CA ASN A 44 -18.43 0.91 -6.15
C ASN A 44 -17.56 2.09 -5.64
N LYS A 45 -16.42 1.82 -5.00
CA LYS A 45 -15.40 2.84 -4.68
C LYS A 45 -14.28 2.86 -5.72
N ARG A 46 -13.35 3.79 -5.57
CA ARG A 46 -12.11 3.85 -6.36
C ARG A 46 -11.02 3.16 -5.54
N LEU A 47 -10.89 1.85 -5.68
CA LEU A 47 -10.00 1.08 -4.81
C LEU A 47 -8.57 1.10 -5.34
N ILE A 48 -7.63 1.13 -4.41
CA ILE A 48 -6.21 0.93 -4.68
C ILE A 48 -5.72 -0.19 -3.76
N LEU A 49 -5.08 -1.20 -4.33
CA LEU A 49 -4.33 -2.20 -3.56
C LEU A 49 -2.86 -1.77 -3.53
N PHE A 50 -2.41 -1.24 -2.38
CA PHE A 50 -1.01 -0.94 -2.14
C PHE A 50 -0.33 -2.14 -1.49
N THR A 51 0.59 -2.79 -2.20
CA THR A 51 1.14 -4.10 -1.79
C THR A 51 2.65 -4.21 -2.01
N ARG A 52 3.29 -5.00 -1.15
CA ARG A 52 4.67 -5.46 -1.33
C ARG A 52 4.76 -6.37 -2.55
N HIS A 53 5.87 -6.30 -3.28
CA HIS A 53 6.19 -7.26 -4.34
C HIS A 53 6.17 -8.73 -3.85
N SER A 54 6.09 -9.67 -4.79
CA SER A 54 6.06 -11.10 -4.50
C SER A 54 7.42 -11.69 -4.08
N LEU A 55 7.46 -12.99 -3.79
CA LEU A 55 8.66 -13.73 -3.37
C LEU A 55 9.80 -13.56 -4.39
N ARG A 56 10.89 -12.91 -3.97
CA ARG A 56 12.12 -12.73 -4.74
C ARG A 56 13.22 -13.70 -4.33
N GLU A 57 14.21 -13.84 -5.21
CA GLU A 57 15.44 -14.56 -4.88
C GLU A 57 16.11 -13.98 -3.64
N ARG A 58 16.77 -14.85 -2.86
CA ARG A 58 17.43 -14.45 -1.62
C ARG A 58 18.59 -13.51 -1.93
N SER A 59 18.79 -12.53 -1.06
CA SER A 59 20.04 -11.76 -1.07
C SER A 59 21.14 -12.61 -0.46
N ASP A 60 22.38 -12.29 -0.83
CA ASP A 60 23.63 -12.76 -0.24
C ASP A 60 23.79 -12.47 1.27
N GLY A 61 22.84 -11.76 1.89
CA GLY A 61 22.78 -11.55 3.34
C GLY A 61 23.53 -10.31 3.84
N ASN A 62 24.09 -9.51 2.93
CA ASN A 62 24.90 -8.31 3.26
C ASN A 62 24.07 -7.02 3.38
N GLY A 63 22.81 -7.11 3.81
CA GLY A 63 21.92 -5.96 3.93
C GLY A 63 20.96 -5.79 2.74
N PHE A 64 21.04 -4.66 2.04
CA PHE A 64 20.07 -4.28 1.00
C PHE A 64 19.97 -5.36 -0.10
N ALA A 65 18.77 -5.86 -0.35
CA ALA A 65 18.56 -6.81 -1.42
C ALA A 65 18.69 -6.10 -2.77
N SER A 66 19.72 -6.46 -3.53
CA SER A 66 20.00 -5.87 -4.85
C SER A 66 18.73 -5.70 -5.68
N TYR A 67 18.60 -4.54 -6.33
CA TYR A 67 17.50 -4.25 -7.25
C TYR A 67 17.44 -5.21 -8.44
N GLN A 68 18.52 -5.95 -8.69
CA GLN A 68 18.60 -6.94 -9.76
C GLN A 68 17.99 -8.30 -9.38
N LEU A 69 17.66 -8.53 -8.11
CA LEU A 69 17.10 -9.82 -7.69
C LEU A 69 15.67 -9.99 -8.24
N PRO A 70 15.44 -11.00 -9.10
CA PRO A 70 14.14 -11.22 -9.73
C PRO A 70 13.17 -11.93 -8.77
N LEU A 71 11.92 -12.06 -9.21
CA LEU A 71 10.97 -12.96 -8.57
C LEU A 71 11.40 -14.42 -8.72
N THR A 72 11.23 -15.20 -7.65
CA THR A 72 11.36 -16.66 -7.70
C THR A 72 10.24 -17.27 -8.57
N PRO A 73 10.38 -18.49 -9.10
CA PRO A 73 9.29 -19.19 -9.77
C PRO A 73 8.02 -19.28 -8.91
N LYS A 74 8.17 -19.52 -7.60
CA LYS A 74 7.04 -19.54 -6.65
C LYS A 74 6.40 -18.16 -6.49
N GLY A 75 7.19 -17.11 -6.43
CA GLY A 75 6.71 -15.72 -6.36
C GLY A 75 5.91 -15.32 -7.59
N ARG A 76 6.35 -15.77 -8.77
CA ARG A 76 5.62 -15.53 -10.01
C ARG A 76 4.26 -16.21 -10.01
N ILE A 77 4.18 -17.47 -9.56
CA ILE A 77 2.93 -18.21 -9.41
C ILE A 77 2.02 -17.50 -8.39
N LEU A 78 2.56 -17.11 -7.24
CA LEU A 78 1.81 -16.40 -6.19
C LEU A 78 1.18 -15.10 -6.72
N ALA A 79 1.96 -14.24 -7.39
CA ALA A 79 1.45 -12.99 -7.94
C ALA A 79 0.31 -13.23 -8.95
N LYS A 80 0.51 -14.19 -9.86
CA LYS A 80 -0.49 -14.56 -10.86
C LYS A 80 -1.76 -15.14 -10.23
N SER A 81 -1.61 -16.03 -9.26
CA SER A 81 -2.76 -16.58 -8.52
C SER A 81 -3.51 -15.51 -7.75
N TRP A 82 -2.82 -14.51 -7.20
CA TRP A 82 -3.48 -13.43 -6.47
C TRP A 82 -4.34 -12.56 -7.38
N GLY A 83 -3.81 -12.12 -8.53
CA GLY A 83 -4.60 -11.36 -9.50
C GLY A 83 -5.79 -12.14 -10.06
N ARG A 84 -5.62 -13.45 -10.31
CA ARG A 84 -6.71 -14.34 -10.71
C ARG A 84 -7.79 -14.41 -9.64
N TRP A 85 -7.39 -14.56 -8.38
CA TRP A 85 -8.31 -14.64 -7.26
C TRP A 85 -9.11 -13.34 -7.14
N LEU A 86 -8.44 -12.17 -7.13
CA LEU A 86 -9.10 -10.86 -7.06
C LEU A 86 -10.15 -10.68 -8.16
N SER A 87 -9.80 -10.96 -9.41
CA SER A 87 -10.71 -10.85 -10.56
C SER A 87 -11.93 -11.78 -10.45
N GLY A 88 -11.76 -12.96 -9.85
CA GLY A 88 -12.85 -13.92 -9.66
C GLY A 88 -13.70 -13.73 -8.40
N HIS A 89 -13.27 -12.90 -7.43
CA HIS A 89 -13.89 -12.81 -6.10
C HIS A 89 -14.32 -11.39 -5.70
N LEU A 90 -13.93 -10.38 -6.47
CA LEU A 90 -14.32 -9.00 -6.21
C LEU A 90 -15.28 -8.49 -7.27
N PRO A 91 -16.29 -7.68 -6.90
CA PRO A 91 -17.12 -6.94 -7.84
C PRO A 91 -16.38 -5.70 -8.37
N TYR A 92 -15.07 -5.81 -8.59
CA TYR A 92 -14.18 -4.73 -9.01
C TYR A 92 -13.42 -5.14 -10.26
N SER A 93 -13.40 -4.26 -11.26
CA SER A 93 -12.58 -4.46 -12.46
C SER A 93 -11.12 -4.13 -12.18
N LEU A 94 -10.21 -5.03 -12.56
CA LEU A 94 -8.77 -4.77 -12.62
C LEU A 94 -8.34 -4.20 -13.99
N ASP A 95 -9.27 -3.96 -14.92
CA ASP A 95 -9.00 -3.38 -16.25
C ASP A 95 -8.74 -1.88 -16.16
N VAL A 96 -7.65 -1.53 -15.49
CA VAL A 96 -7.15 -0.17 -15.30
C VAL A 96 -5.63 -0.21 -15.23
N ASP A 97 -5.00 0.87 -15.65
CA ASP A 97 -3.55 1.00 -15.56
C ASP A 97 -3.12 0.99 -14.09
N SER A 98 -1.92 0.45 -13.84
CA SER A 98 -1.37 0.29 -12.50
C SER A 98 -0.17 1.22 -12.30
N ILE A 99 0.24 1.38 -11.04
CA ILE A 99 1.47 2.08 -10.70
C ILE A 99 2.42 1.14 -9.95
N SER A 100 3.72 1.33 -10.13
CA SER A 100 4.71 0.49 -9.47
C SER A 100 5.98 1.27 -9.19
N SER A 101 6.73 0.81 -8.18
CA SER A 101 8.16 1.03 -8.14
C SER A 101 8.81 0.66 -9.49
N PRO A 102 9.79 1.42 -10.00
CA PRO A 102 10.56 1.07 -11.21
C PRO A 102 11.44 -0.19 -11.05
N ILE A 103 11.52 -0.79 -9.86
CA ILE A 103 12.32 -1.99 -9.62
C ILE A 103 11.65 -3.21 -10.25
N GLY A 104 12.41 -4.00 -11.01
CA GLY A 104 11.91 -5.10 -11.84
C GLY A 104 10.96 -6.06 -11.13
N ARG A 105 11.27 -6.50 -9.91
CA ARG A 105 10.40 -7.39 -9.13
C ARG A 105 9.02 -6.80 -8.80
N CYS A 106 8.91 -5.49 -8.65
CA CYS A 106 7.63 -4.80 -8.41
C CYS A 106 6.82 -4.75 -9.71
N ILE A 107 7.47 -4.39 -10.82
CA ILE A 107 6.88 -4.39 -12.15
C ILE A 107 6.35 -5.79 -12.50
N ASP A 108 7.20 -6.81 -12.37
CA ASP A 108 6.84 -8.21 -12.63
C ASP A 108 5.66 -8.66 -11.77
N THR A 109 5.60 -8.23 -10.50
CA THR A 109 4.47 -8.56 -9.62
C THR A 109 3.17 -7.96 -10.15
N ALA A 110 3.16 -6.67 -10.50
CA ALA A 110 1.98 -6.00 -11.07
C ALA A 110 1.55 -6.65 -12.40
N GLN A 111 2.50 -6.90 -13.30
CA GLN A 111 2.25 -7.56 -14.58
C GLN A 111 1.62 -8.94 -14.38
N LEU A 112 2.18 -9.75 -13.48
CA LEU A 112 1.68 -11.10 -13.23
C LEU A 112 0.31 -11.11 -12.58
N MET A 113 0.02 -10.16 -11.70
CA MET A 113 -1.33 -9.99 -11.16
C MET A 113 -2.33 -9.64 -12.27
N GLN A 114 -2.01 -8.69 -13.16
CA GLN A 114 -2.86 -8.38 -14.31
C GLN A 114 -3.04 -9.60 -15.23
N GLU A 115 -1.97 -10.33 -15.54
CA GLU A 115 -2.04 -11.56 -16.34
C GLU A 115 -2.94 -12.61 -15.67
N GLY A 116 -2.87 -12.73 -14.34
CA GLY A 116 -3.72 -13.62 -13.55
C GLY A 116 -5.20 -13.29 -13.71
N ALA A 117 -5.51 -12.00 -13.79
CA ALA A 117 -6.85 -11.49 -14.07
C ALA A 117 -7.25 -11.60 -15.56
N GLY A 118 -6.37 -12.08 -16.44
CA GLY A 118 -6.61 -12.16 -17.88
C GLY A 118 -6.43 -10.84 -18.63
N LEU A 119 -5.70 -9.89 -18.02
CA LEU A 119 -5.55 -8.52 -18.51
C LEU A 119 -4.09 -8.21 -18.85
N ARG A 120 -3.90 -7.14 -19.62
CA ARG A 120 -2.59 -6.53 -19.87
C ARG A 120 -2.78 -5.02 -19.97
N ARG A 121 -2.40 -4.30 -18.93
CA ARG A 121 -2.53 -2.84 -18.81
C ARG A 121 -1.17 -2.20 -18.62
N ASP A 122 -1.12 -0.89 -18.81
CA ASP A 122 0.13 -0.16 -18.60
C ASP A 122 0.47 -0.09 -17.11
N ILE A 123 1.77 -0.03 -16.83
CA ILE A 123 2.30 0.13 -15.48
C ILE A 123 3.18 1.36 -15.49
N THR A 124 2.70 2.44 -14.87
CA THR A 124 3.45 3.67 -14.76
C THR A 124 4.43 3.58 -13.58
N HIS A 125 5.68 3.95 -13.82
CA HIS A 125 6.72 3.89 -12.82
C HIS A 125 6.69 5.13 -11.93
N GLN A 126 6.72 4.93 -10.61
CA GLN A 126 6.67 6.00 -9.62
C GLN A 126 7.91 5.95 -8.72
N SER A 127 8.72 7.02 -8.76
CA SER A 127 9.94 7.14 -7.95
C SER A 127 9.63 7.16 -6.44
N LEU A 128 8.48 7.71 -6.05
CA LEU A 128 7.99 7.69 -4.66
C LEU A 128 7.76 6.26 -4.13
N LEU A 129 7.54 5.28 -5.01
CA LEU A 129 7.33 3.88 -4.66
C LEU A 129 8.64 3.05 -4.63
N VAL A 130 9.80 3.67 -4.85
CA VAL A 130 11.12 3.03 -4.62
C VAL A 130 11.36 2.83 -3.13
N GLU A 131 12.30 1.98 -2.77
CA GLU A 131 12.81 1.88 -1.41
C GLU A 131 14.15 2.64 -1.35
N PRO A 132 14.33 3.67 -0.50
CA PRO A 132 13.40 4.19 0.50
C PRO A 132 12.43 5.27 -0.02
N GLY A 133 12.48 5.61 -1.31
CA GLY A 133 11.43 6.36 -2.04
C GLY A 133 10.95 7.63 -1.35
N SER A 134 9.68 7.67 -0.98
CA SER A 134 9.08 8.86 -0.36
C SER A 134 9.71 9.28 0.97
N LEU A 135 10.52 8.42 1.62
CA LEU A 135 11.07 8.67 2.95
C LEU A 135 12.38 9.48 2.94
N VAL A 136 13.19 9.40 1.88
CA VAL A 136 14.56 9.96 1.85
C VAL A 136 14.64 11.20 0.97
N THR A 137 15.36 12.22 1.44
CA THR A 137 15.70 13.44 0.68
C THR A 137 17.14 13.45 0.20
N GLU A 138 18.06 12.91 1.01
CA GLU A 138 19.51 12.96 0.78
C GLU A 138 20.08 11.54 0.93
N PRO A 139 20.03 10.72 -0.14
CA PRO A 139 20.45 9.32 -0.11
C PRO A 139 21.90 9.12 0.33
N GLU A 140 22.78 10.06 0.02
CA GLU A 140 24.19 10.06 0.41
C GLU A 140 24.39 10.13 1.93
N ILE A 141 23.47 10.73 2.68
CA ILE A 141 23.47 10.79 4.15
C ILE A 141 22.73 9.57 4.73
N ALA A 142 21.57 9.24 4.20
CA ALA A 142 20.70 8.20 4.76
C ALA A 142 21.24 6.77 4.50
N ASN A 143 21.84 6.51 3.32
CA ASN A 143 22.28 5.16 2.95
C ASN A 143 23.41 4.60 3.84
N PRO A 144 24.43 5.37 4.25
CA PRO A 144 25.41 4.90 5.24
C PRO A 144 24.76 4.47 6.55
N VAL A 145 23.86 5.29 7.09
CA VAL A 145 23.15 4.99 8.35
C VAL A 145 22.31 3.73 8.19
N PHE A 146 21.56 3.61 7.09
CA PHE A 146 20.78 2.41 6.77
C PHE A 146 21.62 1.14 6.78
N LYS A 147 22.81 1.17 6.16
CA LYS A 147 23.72 0.02 6.10
C LYS A 147 24.25 -0.36 7.49
N GLU A 148 24.46 0.62 8.36
CA GLU A 148 24.97 0.42 9.72
C GLU A 148 23.91 -0.19 10.65
N ILE A 149 22.70 0.39 10.68
CA ILE A 149 21.69 0.04 11.70
C ILE A 149 20.68 -1.00 11.20
N GLY A 150 20.63 -1.24 9.88
CA GLY A 150 19.67 -2.13 9.24
C GLY A 150 18.28 -1.54 9.12
N VAL A 151 17.44 -2.22 8.33
CA VAL A 151 16.15 -1.70 7.86
C VAL A 151 15.15 -1.38 8.98
N LEU A 152 15.00 -2.26 9.99
CA LEU A 152 14.03 -2.07 11.06
C LEU A 152 14.37 -0.85 11.92
N ASN A 153 15.63 -0.75 12.37
CA ASN A 153 16.10 0.39 13.16
C ASN A 153 16.07 1.68 12.35
N PHE A 154 16.33 1.61 11.05
CA PHE A 154 16.20 2.75 10.16
C PHE A 154 14.76 3.28 10.13
N ILE A 155 13.77 2.39 9.97
CA ILE A 155 12.36 2.80 10.02
C ILE A 155 12.01 3.37 11.39
N ASN A 156 12.40 2.75 12.50
CA ASN A 156 12.10 3.29 13.83
C ASN A 156 12.73 4.67 14.07
N ARG A 157 13.98 4.91 13.62
CA ARG A 157 14.58 6.25 13.70
C ARG A 157 13.87 7.26 12.80
N PHE A 158 13.45 6.85 11.60
CA PHE A 158 12.62 7.68 10.73
C PHE A 158 11.28 8.04 11.39
N LEU A 159 10.58 7.07 12.00
CA LEU A 159 9.30 7.29 12.66
C LEU A 159 9.41 8.23 13.87
N GLN A 160 10.55 8.22 14.55
CA GLN A 160 10.86 9.12 15.66
C GLN A 160 11.36 10.50 15.22
N GLY A 161 11.51 10.75 13.91
CA GLY A 161 12.06 12.00 13.38
C GLY A 161 13.56 12.20 13.64
N ASN A 162 14.28 11.13 14.00
CA ASN A 162 15.67 11.14 14.46
C ASN A 162 16.64 10.64 13.38
N LEU A 163 16.47 11.11 12.14
CA LEU A 163 17.25 10.61 11.00
C LEU A 163 17.52 11.69 9.95
N GLU A 164 18.77 12.12 9.86
CA GLU A 164 19.21 13.09 8.84
C GLU A 164 19.10 12.49 7.42
N GLY A 165 18.90 13.37 6.43
CA GLY A 165 18.71 12.99 5.04
C GLY A 165 17.37 12.31 4.74
N THR A 166 16.42 12.36 5.69
CA THR A 166 15.05 11.89 5.50
C THR A 166 14.05 13.03 5.55
N LYS A 167 12.90 12.82 4.92
CA LYS A 167 11.72 13.66 5.16
C LYS A 167 11.26 13.46 6.59
N ASN A 168 10.46 14.39 7.08
CA ASN A 168 9.70 14.09 8.27
C ASN A 168 8.72 12.92 8.03
N THR A 169 8.43 12.21 9.10
CA THR A 169 7.63 10.99 9.12
C THR A 169 6.31 11.15 8.37
N TYR A 170 5.57 12.23 8.67
CA TYR A 170 4.27 12.49 8.06
C TYR A 170 4.37 12.84 6.57
N GLN A 171 5.37 13.62 6.14
CA GLN A 171 5.53 14.00 4.74
C GLN A 171 5.70 12.78 3.84
N GLY A 172 6.50 11.80 4.24
CA GLY A 172 6.71 10.57 3.45
C GLY A 172 5.41 9.80 3.21
N GLY A 173 4.53 9.73 4.21
CA GLY A 173 3.21 9.11 4.08
C GLY A 173 2.22 9.96 3.28
N LEU A 174 2.23 11.28 3.48
CA LEU A 174 1.37 12.24 2.76
C LEU A 174 1.71 12.30 1.27
N ASP A 175 2.98 12.18 0.88
CA ASP A 175 3.40 12.10 -0.51
C ASP A 175 2.83 10.85 -1.21
N ILE A 176 2.79 9.71 -0.51
CA ILE A 176 2.18 8.48 -1.03
C ILE A 176 0.66 8.64 -1.15
N LEU A 177 -0.02 9.21 -0.15
CA LEU A 177 -1.46 9.49 -0.23
C LEU A 177 -1.79 10.46 -1.38
N SER A 178 -0.98 11.50 -1.57
CA SER A 178 -1.08 12.45 -2.66
C SER A 178 -0.98 11.74 -4.01
N LEU A 179 0.04 10.87 -4.18
CA LEU A 179 0.21 10.04 -5.37
C LEU A 179 -1.02 9.16 -5.62
N PHE A 180 -1.51 8.46 -4.61
CA PHE A 180 -2.69 7.60 -4.73
C PHE A 180 -3.95 8.40 -5.08
N TYR A 181 -4.14 9.57 -4.48
CA TYR A 181 -5.27 10.44 -4.78
C TYR A 181 -5.27 10.90 -6.25
N GLN A 182 -4.11 11.29 -6.78
CA GLN A 182 -3.96 11.72 -8.18
C GLN A 182 -4.16 10.58 -9.19
N ASN A 183 -3.84 9.35 -8.80
CA ASN A 183 -3.91 8.17 -9.67
C ASN A 183 -5.13 7.28 -9.38
N GLN A 184 -6.16 7.80 -8.70
CA GLN A 184 -7.34 6.99 -8.40
C GLN A 184 -7.96 6.44 -9.69
N PRO A 185 -8.36 5.16 -9.73
CA PRO A 185 -9.08 4.63 -10.86
C PRO A 185 -10.52 5.16 -10.88
N GLN A 186 -11.29 4.78 -11.89
CA GLN A 186 -12.74 5.05 -11.91
C GLN A 186 -13.47 4.25 -10.81
N HIS A 187 -14.70 4.65 -10.49
CA HIS A 187 -15.54 3.88 -9.57
C HIS A 187 -15.72 2.44 -10.06
N GLY A 188 -15.74 1.48 -9.12
CA GLY A 188 -15.85 0.06 -9.44
C GLY A 188 -14.56 -0.58 -9.99
N HIS A 189 -13.43 0.14 -9.97
CA HIS A 189 -12.13 -0.38 -10.37
C HIS A 189 -11.18 -0.52 -9.18
N LEU A 190 -10.26 -1.48 -9.30
CA LEU A 190 -9.16 -1.73 -8.38
C LEU A 190 -7.83 -1.51 -9.11
N MET A 191 -7.14 -0.41 -8.78
CA MET A 191 -5.79 -0.16 -9.26
C MET A 191 -4.76 -0.89 -8.40
N LEU A 192 -3.73 -1.46 -9.02
CA LEU A 192 -2.57 -1.99 -8.30
C LEU A 192 -1.52 -0.89 -8.08
N ALA A 193 -1.00 -0.80 -6.86
CA ALA A 193 0.17 -0.02 -6.51
C ALA A 193 1.20 -0.96 -5.85
N VAL A 194 2.30 -1.25 -6.53
CA VAL A 194 3.30 -2.23 -6.04
C VAL A 194 4.59 -1.56 -5.58
N SER A 195 5.05 -1.90 -4.38
CA SER A 195 6.29 -1.39 -3.80
C SER A 195 7.01 -2.47 -2.97
N HIS A 196 7.68 -2.06 -1.89
CA HIS A 196 8.55 -2.85 -1.03
C HIS A 196 8.00 -2.85 0.39
N ASP A 197 8.53 -3.74 1.21
CA ASP A 197 8.18 -3.86 2.62
C ASP A 197 8.50 -2.59 3.40
N THR A 198 9.71 -2.05 3.28
CA THR A 198 10.15 -0.88 4.05
C THR A 198 9.23 0.32 3.86
N LEU A 199 8.81 0.58 2.63
CA LEU A 199 7.91 1.69 2.33
C LEU A 199 6.50 1.42 2.87
N LEU A 200 6.00 0.18 2.71
CA LEU A 200 4.69 -0.21 3.21
C LEU A 200 4.63 -0.16 4.74
N SER A 201 5.65 -0.65 5.45
CA SER A 201 5.79 -0.57 6.91
C SER A 201 5.75 0.88 7.38
N ALA A 202 6.59 1.74 6.82
CA ALA A 202 6.66 3.15 7.19
C ALA A 202 5.33 3.86 6.89
N PHE A 203 4.73 3.61 5.72
CA PHE A 203 3.43 4.17 5.36
C PHE A 203 2.35 3.78 6.37
N LEU A 204 2.19 2.49 6.67
CA LEU A 204 1.19 2.01 7.62
C LEU A 204 1.42 2.56 9.03
N ALA A 205 2.66 2.61 9.49
CA ALA A 205 2.99 3.18 10.79
C ALA A 205 2.58 4.66 10.89
N VAL A 206 2.86 5.47 9.85
CA VAL A 206 2.39 6.87 9.75
C VAL A 206 0.85 6.92 9.74
N MET A 207 0.20 6.05 8.94
CA MET A 207 -1.27 6.01 8.86
C MET A 207 -1.94 5.58 10.17
N PHE A 208 -1.22 4.92 11.08
CA PHE A 208 -1.71 4.48 12.38
C PHE A 208 -1.17 5.27 13.57
N ASP A 209 -0.40 6.35 13.34
CA ASP A 209 0.31 7.12 14.39
C ASP A 209 1.18 6.24 15.31
N VAL A 210 1.79 5.21 14.71
CA VAL A 210 2.72 4.32 15.38
C VAL A 210 4.14 4.86 15.19
N VAL A 211 4.82 5.12 16.31
CA VAL A 211 6.16 5.73 16.33
C VAL A 211 7.29 4.68 16.39
N GLU A 212 6.96 3.41 16.55
CA GLU A 212 7.90 2.29 16.61
C GLU A 212 7.21 0.99 16.18
N ILE A 213 7.88 0.19 15.37
CA ILE A 213 7.41 -1.11 14.88
C ILE A 213 8.45 -2.20 15.15
N ASP A 214 8.01 -3.46 15.14
CA ASP A 214 8.89 -4.63 15.20
C ASP A 214 8.75 -5.55 13.96
N TRP A 215 9.42 -6.70 13.97
CA TRP A 215 9.37 -7.65 12.86
C TRP A 215 8.00 -8.35 12.68
N ASN A 216 7.13 -8.34 13.68
CA ASN A 216 5.76 -8.82 13.57
C ASN A 216 4.87 -7.86 12.77
N ASP A 217 5.21 -6.56 12.78
CA ASP A 217 4.54 -5.54 11.97
C ASP A 217 5.06 -5.53 10.51
N TRP A 218 6.17 -6.23 10.25
CA TRP A 218 6.80 -6.23 8.94
C TRP A 218 5.94 -6.99 7.91
N PRO A 219 5.57 -6.37 6.79
CA PRO A 219 4.62 -6.96 5.85
C PRO A 219 5.22 -8.20 5.22
N LYS A 220 4.45 -9.28 5.21
CA LYS A 220 4.80 -10.51 4.50
C LYS A 220 4.80 -10.27 2.98
N MET A 221 5.35 -11.21 2.24
CA MET A 221 5.37 -11.14 0.77
C MET A 221 3.94 -11.09 0.24
N MET A 222 3.65 -10.17 -0.69
CA MET A 222 2.30 -9.87 -1.19
C MET A 222 1.32 -9.32 -0.14
N GLU A 223 1.76 -9.03 1.08
CA GLU A 223 0.92 -8.30 2.02
C GLU A 223 0.77 -6.85 1.56
N GLY A 224 -0.33 -6.23 1.95
CA GLY A 224 -0.70 -4.91 1.49
C GLY A 224 -1.93 -4.39 2.20
N VAL A 225 -2.45 -3.29 1.69
CA VAL A 225 -3.65 -2.66 2.18
C VAL A 225 -4.52 -2.22 1.01
N PHE A 226 -5.83 -2.39 1.15
CA PHE A 226 -6.78 -1.76 0.24
C PHE A 226 -7.14 -0.40 0.79
N LEU A 227 -7.09 0.61 -0.07
CA LEU A 227 -7.39 1.99 0.28
C LEU A 227 -8.32 2.65 -0.73
N TRP A 228 -9.14 3.57 -0.25
CA TRP A 228 -9.99 4.44 -1.07
C TRP A 228 -10.23 5.76 -0.35
N PHE A 229 -10.55 6.80 -1.12
CA PHE A 229 -10.88 8.11 -0.59
C PHE A 229 -12.40 8.29 -0.54
N ASP A 230 -12.89 9.10 0.41
CA ASP A 230 -14.26 9.57 0.38
C ASP A 230 -14.40 10.68 -0.67
N ASP A 231 -15.37 10.54 -1.58
CA ASP A 231 -15.63 11.50 -2.66
C ASP A 231 -16.45 12.72 -2.19
N LYS A 232 -16.80 12.78 -0.90
CA LYS A 232 -17.52 13.92 -0.34
C LYS A 232 -16.64 15.17 -0.40
N LEU A 233 -17.19 16.22 -1.01
CA LEU A 233 -16.55 17.50 -1.36
C LEU A 233 -16.12 18.38 -0.17
N SER A 234 -16.25 17.94 1.08
CA SER A 234 -15.85 18.74 2.25
C SER A 234 -14.34 18.71 2.48
N SER A 235 -13.84 19.75 3.17
CA SER A 235 -12.47 19.92 3.67
C SER A 235 -11.93 18.75 4.50
N GLU A 236 -12.77 17.80 4.86
CA GLU A 236 -12.43 16.56 5.57
C GLU A 236 -12.32 15.38 4.59
N ARG A 237 -11.48 15.51 3.55
CA ARG A 237 -11.14 14.34 2.73
C ARG A 237 -10.54 13.29 3.64
N ALA A 238 -11.01 12.07 3.51
CA ALA A 238 -10.58 10.97 4.34
C ALA A 238 -10.29 9.76 3.46
N PHE A 239 -9.42 8.90 3.94
CA PHE A 239 -9.21 7.59 3.34
C PHE A 239 -9.60 6.50 4.32
N TYR A 240 -9.85 5.32 3.77
CA TYR A 240 -10.11 4.11 4.53
C TYR A 240 -9.07 3.05 4.22
N LEU A 241 -8.70 2.24 5.21
CA LEU A 241 -7.83 1.10 5.06
C LEU A 241 -8.57 -0.19 5.44
N ALA A 242 -8.80 -1.07 4.46
CA ALA A 242 -9.38 -2.38 4.75
C ALA A 242 -8.35 -3.29 5.42
N GLY A 243 -8.80 -4.09 6.38
CA GLY A 243 -7.95 -4.96 7.22
C GLY A 243 -7.79 -4.42 8.64
N SER A 244 -7.70 -3.10 8.81
CA SER A 244 -7.74 -2.42 10.12
C SER A 244 -9.09 -1.80 10.44
N GLY A 245 -9.96 -1.61 9.43
CA GLY A 245 -11.27 -0.97 9.59
C GLY A 245 -11.16 0.53 9.88
N ILE A 246 -10.03 1.14 9.50
CA ILE A 246 -9.72 2.51 9.86
C ILE A 246 -10.29 3.46 8.81
N TYR A 247 -11.00 4.47 9.31
CA TYR A 247 -11.34 5.70 8.62
C TYR A 247 -10.47 6.80 9.18
N ARG A 248 -9.72 7.52 8.33
CA ARG A 248 -8.84 8.58 8.78
C ARG A 248 -9.02 9.86 7.96
N PRO A 249 -9.55 10.93 8.57
CA PRO A 249 -9.53 12.26 7.97
C PRO A 249 -8.10 12.71 7.70
N ILE A 250 -7.85 13.26 6.52
CA ILE A 250 -6.52 13.75 6.16
C ILE A 250 -6.16 14.97 7.00
N SER A 251 -7.15 15.77 7.43
CA SER A 251 -6.96 16.83 8.43
C SER A 251 -6.24 16.33 9.70
N SER A 252 -6.57 15.14 10.20
CA SER A 252 -5.88 14.56 11.37
C SER A 252 -4.40 14.26 11.11
N LEU A 253 -4.03 13.81 9.90
CA LEU A 253 -2.63 13.64 9.52
C LEU A 253 -1.91 14.99 9.39
N LEU A 254 -2.60 16.02 8.89
CA LEU A 254 -2.06 17.37 8.77
C LEU A 254 -1.90 18.03 10.14
N ASP A 255 -2.79 17.75 11.09
CA ASP A 255 -2.64 18.18 12.48
C ASP A 255 -1.42 17.51 13.12
N GLY A 256 -1.21 16.21 12.90
CA GLY A 256 0.01 15.51 13.31
C GLY A 256 1.27 16.12 12.70
N TYR A 257 1.24 16.45 11.40
CA TYR A 257 2.31 17.16 10.70
C TYR A 257 2.62 18.52 11.34
N ARG A 258 1.60 19.32 11.66
CA ARG A 258 1.75 20.63 12.32
C ARG A 258 2.24 20.49 13.76
N ALA A 259 1.70 19.54 14.51
CA ALA A 259 2.08 19.28 15.90
C ALA A 259 3.54 18.83 16.02
N ALA A 260 4.06 18.13 15.01
CA ALA A 260 5.48 17.79 14.90
C ALA A 260 6.36 19.00 14.50
N GLY A 261 5.80 20.21 14.43
CA GLY A 261 6.52 21.47 14.21
C GLY A 261 6.70 21.84 12.74
N TYR A 262 6.02 21.16 11.80
CA TYR A 262 6.19 21.40 10.37
C TYR A 262 5.12 22.33 9.79
N HIS A 263 5.52 23.17 8.83
CA HIS A 263 4.65 24.20 8.25
C HIS A 263 4.07 23.74 6.89
N PRO A 264 2.76 23.93 6.61
CA PRO A 264 2.11 23.46 5.38
C PRO A 264 2.73 23.99 4.07
N SER A 265 3.46 25.11 4.13
CA SER A 265 4.19 25.67 2.98
C SER A 265 5.29 24.76 2.42
N LYS A 266 5.62 23.66 3.13
CA LYS A 266 6.55 22.63 2.68
C LYS A 266 5.88 21.32 2.23
N LEU A 267 4.55 21.22 2.29
CA LEU A 267 3.84 20.04 1.84
C LEU A 267 3.83 19.97 0.31
N LEU A 268 4.36 18.88 -0.26
CA LEU A 268 4.26 18.57 -1.69
C LEU A 268 2.91 17.92 -2.00
N LEU A 269 1.84 18.67 -1.78
CA LEU A 269 0.48 18.25 -2.11
C LEU A 269 0.16 18.51 -3.59
N PRO A 270 -0.79 17.77 -4.19
CA PRO A 270 -1.30 18.12 -5.51
C PRO A 270 -1.86 19.55 -5.44
N PRO A 271 -1.41 20.48 -6.30
CA PRO A 271 -1.83 21.88 -6.24
C PRO A 271 -3.34 22.05 -6.51
N GLU A 272 -3.95 21.08 -7.18
CA GLU A 272 -5.39 21.04 -7.49
C GLU A 272 -6.27 20.67 -6.29
N VAL A 273 -5.66 20.26 -5.18
CA VAL A 273 -6.37 19.89 -3.97
C VAL A 273 -6.12 20.92 -2.88
N GLN A 274 -7.21 21.53 -2.40
CA GLN A 274 -7.19 22.34 -1.20
C GLN A 274 -7.33 21.42 0.02
N TRP A 275 -6.26 21.33 0.82
CA TRP A 275 -6.16 20.49 2.01
C TRP A 275 -6.39 21.29 3.31
N ASN A 276 -7.15 22.38 3.19
CA ASN A 276 -7.33 23.42 4.19
C ASN A 276 -8.16 22.92 5.37
#